data_AF-Q2MG34-F1
#
_entry.id   AF-Q2MG34-F1
#
_cell.length_a   1.000
_cell.length_b   1.000
_cell.length_c   1.000
_cell.angle_alpha   90.00
_cell.angle_beta   90.00
_cell.angle_gamma   90.00
#
_symmetry.space_group_name_H-M   'P 1'
#
loop_
_entity.id
_entity.type
_entity.pdbx_description
1 polymer ?
#
loop_
_entity_poly.entity_id
_entity_poly.type
_entity_poly.pdbx_seq_one_letter_code
_entity_poly.pdbx_strand_id
1 'polypeptide(L)'
;MPGARGHVVLSFGPDDAGEQALAIWKLGPTGQANGAWILSLNDLPESRDHLLRVFRLVQGWCLVDWRVETAVSHLDQLRPWVPTGLVEGLRGHVVGIPALIDEIREQRQRYAEAVEEYRSGTRSKILPLEWNVTVPEDEDAERLLTPAVPDGAAPVAAQALKVAGAVRRTAALWQDTEQVRYRRSFLRTFGEPQLLPPQWLASLRTAAASMSEAGTK
;
A
#
# COMPACT_ATOMS: atom_id res chain seq x y z
N MET A 1 4.54 13.27 -4.96
CA MET A 1 3.08 13.43 -5.03
C MET A 1 2.66 14.37 -3.91
N PRO A 2 2.12 15.57 -4.22
CA PRO A 2 1.87 16.59 -3.19
C PRO A 2 0.98 16.09 -2.06
N GLY A 3 1.43 16.28 -0.83
CA GLY A 3 0.71 15.94 0.40
C GLY A 3 0.67 14.45 0.75
N ALA A 4 1.23 13.54 -0.06
CA ALA A 4 1.24 12.10 0.22
C ALA A 4 2.67 11.63 0.54
N ARG A 5 2.80 10.80 1.59
CA ARG A 5 4.07 10.17 1.98
C ARG A 5 4.23 8.79 1.34
N GLY A 6 3.48 7.81 1.82
CA GLY A 6 3.57 6.43 1.35
C GLY A 6 3.17 5.45 2.45
N HIS A 7 3.76 4.27 2.39
CA HIS A 7 3.37 3.12 3.19
C HIS A 7 4.49 2.64 4.09
N VAL A 8 4.11 2.08 5.23
CA VAL A 8 4.99 1.25 6.06
C VAL A 8 4.44 -0.17 6.08
N VAL A 9 5.33 -1.15 6.01
CA VAL A 9 5.04 -2.57 6.21
C VAL A 9 5.73 -3.00 7.50
N LEU A 10 5.01 -3.73 8.35
CA LEU A 10 5.54 -4.38 9.53
C LEU A 10 5.40 -5.88 9.34
N SER A 11 6.45 -6.63 9.66
CA SER A 11 6.41 -8.09 9.63
C SER A 11 7.18 -8.67 10.80
N PHE A 12 6.59 -9.67 11.45
CA PHE A 12 7.21 -10.45 12.51
C PHE A 12 7.56 -11.84 12.01
N GLY A 13 8.70 -12.36 12.47
CA GLY A 13 9.11 -13.71 12.13
C GLY A 13 10.59 -13.94 12.40
N PRO A 14 11.10 -15.14 12.07
CA PRO A 14 12.49 -15.46 12.27
C PRO A 14 13.40 -14.68 11.31
N ASP A 15 14.58 -14.30 11.80
CA ASP A 15 15.71 -13.85 10.99
C ASP A 15 16.54 -15.04 10.45
N ASP A 16 17.71 -14.77 9.87
CA ASP A 16 18.60 -15.80 9.32
C ASP A 16 19.17 -16.76 10.38
N ALA A 17 19.20 -16.35 11.66
CA ALA A 17 19.62 -17.17 12.78
C ALA A 17 18.45 -17.97 13.38
N GLY A 18 17.22 -17.76 12.91
CA GLY A 18 16.00 -18.35 13.47
C GLY A 18 15.46 -17.61 14.69
N GLU A 19 16.04 -16.46 15.04
CA GLU A 19 15.60 -15.63 16.16
C GLU A 19 14.43 -14.75 15.76
N GLN A 20 13.52 -14.49 16.70
CA GLN A 20 12.37 -13.62 16.40
C GLN A 20 12.84 -12.18 16.16
N ALA A 21 12.40 -11.62 15.04
CA ALA A 21 12.75 -10.28 14.59
C ALA A 21 11.52 -9.53 14.06
N LEU A 22 11.68 -8.22 13.99
CA LEU A 22 10.75 -7.28 13.36
C LEU A 22 11.40 -6.69 12.11
N ALA A 23 10.75 -6.86 10.97
CA ALA A 23 11.05 -6.14 9.74
C ALA A 23 10.13 -4.91 9.61
N ILE A 24 10.72 -3.77 9.27
CA ILE A 24 10.03 -2.51 8.98
C ILE A 24 10.46 -2.04 7.59
N TRP A 25 9.53 -1.97 6.65
CA TRP A 25 9.78 -1.49 5.29
C TRP A 25 9.03 -0.21 5.02
N LYS A 26 9.73 0.80 4.51
CA LYS A 26 9.18 2.11 4.18
C LYS A 26 9.14 2.26 2.66
N LEU A 27 7.97 2.59 2.13
CA LEU A 27 7.66 2.57 0.70
C LEU A 27 7.04 3.90 0.27
N GLY A 28 7.51 4.52 -0.81
CA GLY A 28 6.85 5.69 -1.39
C GLY A 28 5.40 5.42 -1.81
N PRO A 29 4.69 6.44 -2.34
CA PRO A 29 3.26 6.32 -2.67
C PRO A 29 2.96 5.19 -3.66
N THR A 30 3.88 4.89 -4.57
CA THR A 30 3.71 3.85 -5.60
C THR A 30 4.45 2.54 -5.26
N GLY A 31 4.81 2.32 -3.98
CA GLY A 31 5.42 1.07 -3.52
C GLY A 31 6.94 0.97 -3.71
N GLN A 32 7.62 2.03 -4.15
CA GLN A 32 9.09 2.04 -4.25
C GLN A 32 9.72 2.08 -2.86
N ALA A 33 10.61 1.14 -2.55
CA ALA A 33 11.28 1.09 -1.25
C ALA A 33 12.23 2.28 -1.06
N ASN A 34 12.18 2.91 0.12
CA ASN A 34 13.05 4.03 0.48
C ASN A 34 13.61 3.93 1.92
N GLY A 35 13.37 2.82 2.61
CA GLY A 35 13.97 2.49 3.90
C GLY A 35 13.60 1.07 4.33
N ALA A 36 14.52 0.40 5.01
CA ALA A 36 14.31 -0.94 5.55
C ALA A 36 15.12 -1.11 6.84
N TRP A 37 14.50 -1.74 7.84
CA TRP A 37 15.13 -2.08 9.12
C TRP A 37 14.71 -3.49 9.52
N ILE A 38 15.66 -4.27 10.04
CA ILE A 38 15.40 -5.55 10.70
C ILE A 38 15.95 -5.42 12.11
N LEU A 39 15.13 -5.70 13.10
CA LEU A 39 15.45 -5.55 14.51
C LEU A 39 15.21 -6.89 15.22
N SER A 40 16.23 -7.44 15.89
CA SER A 40 16.05 -8.60 16.75
C SER A 40 15.14 -8.23 17.93
N LEU A 41 14.16 -9.07 18.23
CA LEU A 41 13.29 -8.88 19.40
C LEU A 41 14.01 -9.20 20.72
N ASN A 42 15.05 -10.04 20.67
CA ASN A 42 15.86 -10.36 21.85
C ASN A 42 16.64 -9.13 22.35
N ASP A 43 17.13 -8.32 21.41
CA ASP A 43 17.93 -7.12 21.70
C ASP A 43 17.08 -5.86 21.87
N LEU A 44 15.75 -5.96 21.76
CA LEU A 44 14.86 -4.79 21.84
C LEU A 44 14.96 -3.98 23.13
N PRO A 45 15.20 -4.56 24.33
CA PRO A 45 15.40 -3.76 25.53
C PRO A 45 16.57 -2.77 25.40
N GLU A 46 17.67 -3.20 24.77
CA GLU A 46 18.87 -2.40 24.54
C GLU A 46 18.74 -1.52 23.29
N SER A 47 18.03 -2.01 22.28
CA SER A 47 17.80 -1.34 20.99
C SER A 47 16.54 -0.47 20.97
N ARG A 48 15.88 -0.24 22.12
CA ARG A 48 14.61 0.48 22.21
C ARG A 48 14.70 1.86 21.59
N ASP A 49 15.76 2.61 21.87
CA ASP A 49 15.94 3.95 21.30
C ASP A 49 16.04 3.92 19.77
N HIS A 50 16.63 2.86 19.20
CA HIS A 50 16.66 2.67 17.76
C HIS A 50 15.24 2.39 17.22
N LEU A 51 14.50 1.47 17.84
CA LEU A 51 13.09 1.21 17.48
C LEU A 51 12.26 2.50 17.51
N LEU A 52 12.40 3.32 18.55
CA LEU A 52 11.68 4.59 18.67
C LEU A 52 12.07 5.60 17.58
N ARG A 53 13.36 5.67 17.21
CA ARG A 53 13.80 6.47 16.07
C ARG A 53 13.15 6.01 14.77
N VAL A 54 13.11 4.70 14.51
CA VAL A 54 12.45 4.14 13.32
C VAL A 54 10.96 4.45 13.30
N PHE A 55 10.27 4.27 14.43
CA PHE A 55 8.84 4.58 14.55
C PHE A 55 8.53 6.06 14.27
N ARG A 56 9.37 6.99 14.74
CA ARG A 56 9.25 8.42 14.42
C ARG A 56 9.45 8.69 12.92
N LEU A 57 10.34 7.95 12.25
CA LEU A 57 10.59 8.10 10.80
C LEU A 57 9.43 7.63 9.91
N VAL A 58 8.58 6.75 10.44
CA VAL A 58 7.39 6.21 9.75
C VAL A 58 6.08 6.80 10.26
N GLN A 59 6.11 7.76 11.20
CA GLN A 59 4.92 8.52 11.58
C GLN A 59 4.29 9.24 10.39
N GLY A 60 2.97 9.22 10.30
CA GLY A 60 2.21 9.79 9.19
C GLY A 60 2.36 9.03 7.86
N TRP A 61 2.78 7.77 7.90
CA TRP A 61 2.71 6.83 6.78
C TRP A 61 1.52 5.91 7.00
N CYS A 62 0.92 5.40 5.92
CA CYS A 62 -0.13 4.39 6.04
C CYS A 62 0.51 3.03 6.33
N LEU A 63 0.04 2.33 7.37
CA LEU A 63 0.41 0.94 7.57
C LEU A 63 -0.33 0.09 6.53
N VAL A 64 0.40 -0.75 5.81
CA VAL A 64 -0.17 -1.62 4.77
C VAL A 64 0.20 -3.07 5.01
N ASP A 65 -0.78 -3.94 4.79
CA ASP A 65 -0.63 -5.39 4.79
C ASP A 65 -1.67 -5.98 3.82
N TRP A 66 -1.58 -7.27 3.55
CA TRP A 66 -2.64 -7.98 2.85
C TRP A 66 -3.95 -7.94 3.64
N ARG A 67 -3.88 -8.11 4.97
CA ARG A 67 -5.03 -8.06 5.88
C ARG A 67 -4.84 -6.99 6.94
N VAL A 68 -5.86 -6.15 7.13
CA VAL A 68 -5.86 -5.09 8.15
C VAL A 68 -5.65 -5.67 9.55
N GLU A 69 -6.24 -6.83 9.82
CA GLU A 69 -6.14 -7.54 11.09
C GLU A 69 -4.70 -7.98 11.39
N THR A 70 -3.97 -8.43 10.36
CA THR A 70 -2.54 -8.79 10.48
C THR A 70 -1.71 -7.56 10.84
N ALA A 71 -1.91 -6.45 10.13
CA ALA A 71 -1.24 -5.19 10.40
C ALA A 71 -1.49 -4.69 11.84
N VAL A 72 -2.75 -4.77 12.27
CA VAL A 72 -3.19 -4.40 13.63
C VAL A 72 -2.57 -5.33 14.69
N SER A 73 -2.52 -6.63 14.43
CA SER A 73 -1.86 -7.61 15.31
C SER A 73 -0.37 -7.32 15.46
N HIS A 74 0.32 -6.95 14.38
CA HIS A 74 1.73 -6.52 14.44
C HIS A 74 1.89 -5.27 15.32
N LEU A 75 0.99 -4.28 15.23
CA LEU A 75 1.02 -3.12 16.12
C LEU A 75 0.77 -3.50 17.59
N ASP A 76 -0.13 -4.45 17.85
CA ASP A 76 -0.43 -4.93 19.20
C ASP A 76 0.78 -5.60 19.86
N GLN A 77 1.54 -6.37 19.08
CA GLN A 77 2.79 -6.95 19.54
C GLN A 77 3.78 -5.87 19.98
N LEU A 78 3.81 -4.69 19.32
CA LEU A 78 4.78 -3.61 19.61
C LEU A 78 4.45 -2.71 20.80
N ARG A 79 3.23 -2.82 21.36
CA ARG A 79 2.76 -2.00 22.48
C ARG A 79 3.68 -1.99 23.72
N PRO A 80 4.37 -3.09 24.10
CA PRO A 80 5.26 -3.07 25.26
C PRO A 80 6.49 -2.16 25.09
N TRP A 81 6.94 -1.95 23.85
CA TRP A 81 8.21 -1.25 23.57
C TRP A 81 8.00 0.16 23.02
N VAL A 82 6.89 0.39 22.34
CA VAL A 82 6.57 1.64 21.63
C VAL A 82 5.48 2.43 22.38
N PRO A 83 5.66 3.75 22.63
CA PRO A 83 4.64 4.60 23.21
C PRO A 83 3.30 4.51 22.50
N THR A 84 2.20 4.49 23.27
CA THR A 84 0.83 4.37 22.75
C THR A 84 0.52 5.38 21.65
N GLY A 85 0.94 6.64 21.79
CA GLY A 85 0.70 7.65 20.76
C GLY A 85 1.30 7.32 19.39
N LEU A 86 2.48 6.68 19.35
CA LEU A 86 3.10 6.27 18.08
C LEU A 86 2.39 5.07 17.46
N VAL A 87 1.95 4.12 18.29
CA VAL A 87 1.18 2.94 17.85
C VAL A 87 -0.19 3.37 17.30
N GLU A 88 -0.92 4.19 18.05
CA GLU A 88 -2.25 4.67 17.65
C GLU A 88 -2.20 5.58 16.42
N GLY A 89 -1.12 6.36 16.25
CA GLY A 89 -0.89 7.14 15.04
C GLY A 89 -0.82 6.29 13.78
N LEU A 90 -0.20 5.10 13.84
CA LEU A 90 -0.20 4.15 12.71
C LEU A 90 -1.53 3.38 12.60
N ARG A 91 -2.13 3.00 13.74
CA ARG A 91 -3.42 2.29 13.78
C ARG A 91 -4.55 3.08 13.17
N GLY A 92 -4.53 4.40 13.29
CA GLY A 92 -5.51 5.28 12.64
C GLY A 92 -5.46 5.27 11.12
N HIS A 93 -4.40 4.72 10.52
CA HIS A 93 -4.11 4.82 9.08
C HIS A 93 -3.65 3.47 8.50
N VAL A 94 -4.47 2.43 8.67
CA VAL A 94 -4.22 1.09 8.11
C VAL A 94 -4.98 0.91 6.80
N VAL A 95 -4.33 0.35 5.78
CA VAL A 95 -4.94 -0.02 4.49
C VAL A 95 -4.66 -1.48 4.17
N GLY A 96 -5.69 -2.22 3.75
CA GLY A 96 -5.57 -3.59 3.25
C GLY A 96 -5.43 -3.58 1.74
N ILE A 97 -4.52 -4.39 1.19
CA ILE A 97 -4.30 -4.49 -0.27
C ILE A 97 -5.59 -4.86 -1.04
N PRO A 98 -6.45 -5.79 -0.59
CA PRO A 98 -7.70 -6.11 -1.27
C PRO A 98 -8.60 -4.89 -1.51
N ALA A 99 -8.77 -4.01 -0.52
CA ALA A 99 -9.57 -2.79 -0.69
C ALA A 99 -9.02 -1.85 -1.78
N LEU A 100 -7.70 -1.85 -1.99
CA LEU A 100 -7.06 -1.09 -3.07
C LEU A 100 -7.36 -1.71 -4.45
N ILE A 101 -7.45 -3.04 -4.52
CA ILE A 101 -7.81 -3.78 -5.74
C ILE A 101 -9.29 -3.54 -6.06
N ASP A 102 -10.15 -3.58 -5.05
CA ASP A 102 -11.59 -3.31 -5.18
C ASP A 102 -11.83 -1.92 -5.78
N GLU A 103 -11.13 -0.90 -5.29
CA GLU A 103 -11.24 0.44 -5.86
C GLU A 103 -10.84 0.47 -7.34
N ILE A 104 -9.78 -0.25 -7.74
CA ILE A 104 -9.39 -0.36 -9.16
C ILE A 104 -10.49 -1.06 -9.97
N ARG A 105 -11.08 -2.14 -9.43
CA ARG A 105 -12.18 -2.88 -10.07
C ARG A 105 -13.40 -1.97 -10.28
N GLU A 106 -13.81 -1.23 -9.27
CA GLU A 106 -14.90 -0.26 -9.34
C GLU A 106 -14.64 0.81 -10.40
N GLN A 107 -13.42 1.38 -10.45
CA GLN A 107 -13.08 2.41 -11.43
C GLN A 107 -13.09 1.87 -12.86
N ARG A 108 -12.55 0.66 -13.08
CA ARG A 108 -12.60 0.00 -14.39
C ARG A 108 -14.04 -0.24 -14.84
N GLN A 109 -14.91 -0.68 -13.93
CA GLN A 109 -16.32 -0.87 -14.23
C GLN A 109 -16.99 0.46 -14.63
N ARG A 110 -16.77 1.55 -13.86
CA ARG A 110 -17.28 2.88 -14.20
C ARG A 110 -16.82 3.36 -15.58
N TYR A 111 -15.56 3.12 -15.93
CA TYR A 111 -15.05 3.49 -17.26
C TYR A 111 -15.68 2.65 -18.37
N ALA A 112 -15.91 1.36 -18.15
CA ALA A 112 -16.59 0.49 -19.11
C ALA A 112 -18.04 0.95 -19.33
N GLU A 113 -18.77 1.26 -18.26
CA GLU A 113 -20.14 1.80 -18.32
C GLU A 113 -20.20 3.11 -19.12
N ALA A 114 -19.26 4.02 -18.90
CA ALA A 114 -19.18 5.27 -19.65
C ALA A 114 -18.90 5.05 -21.15
N VAL A 115 -18.16 4.00 -21.52
CA VAL A 115 -18.00 3.62 -22.93
C VAL A 115 -19.32 3.16 -23.52
N GLU A 116 -20.08 2.31 -22.82
CA GLU A 116 -21.36 1.83 -23.31
C GLU A 116 -22.42 2.94 -23.40
N GLU A 117 -22.46 3.84 -22.42
CA GLU A 117 -23.31 5.04 -22.46
C GLU A 117 -22.98 5.88 -23.71
N TYR A 118 -21.69 6.17 -23.94
CA TYR A 118 -21.27 6.92 -25.11
C TYR A 118 -21.62 6.21 -26.43
N ARG A 119 -21.44 4.89 -26.51
CA ARG A 119 -21.78 4.07 -27.70
C ARG A 119 -23.27 4.15 -28.00
N SER A 120 -24.12 4.03 -26.98
CA SER A 120 -25.57 4.10 -27.13
C SER A 120 -26.04 5.48 -27.59
N GLY A 121 -25.47 6.56 -27.05
CA GLY A 121 -25.85 7.93 -27.35
C GLY A 121 -25.40 8.43 -28.74
N THR A 122 -24.24 7.98 -29.21
CA THR A 122 -23.66 8.43 -30.50
C THR A 122 -23.83 7.44 -31.65
N ARG A 123 -24.36 6.23 -31.41
CA ARG A 123 -24.37 5.09 -32.36
C ARG A 123 -23.00 4.78 -32.96
N SER A 124 -21.93 5.12 -32.23
CA SER A 124 -20.56 4.98 -32.70
C SER A 124 -20.08 3.53 -32.54
N LYS A 125 -19.33 3.04 -33.52
CA LYS A 125 -18.71 1.69 -33.49
C LYS A 125 -17.43 1.67 -32.64
N ILE A 126 -17.47 2.28 -31.45
CA ILE A 126 -16.33 2.28 -30.54
C ILE A 126 -16.17 0.88 -29.95
N LEU A 127 -14.92 0.42 -29.88
CA LEU A 127 -14.58 -0.86 -29.25
C LEU A 127 -14.62 -0.73 -27.72
N PRO A 128 -14.95 -1.81 -26.99
CA PRO A 128 -14.84 -1.87 -25.53
C PRO A 128 -13.43 -1.49 -25.03
N LEU A 129 -13.33 -1.20 -23.73
CA LEU A 129 -12.03 -1.05 -23.08
C LEU A 129 -11.38 -2.41 -22.90
N GLU A 130 -10.11 -2.48 -23.28
CA GLU A 130 -9.24 -3.63 -23.07
C GLU A 130 -8.02 -3.15 -22.30
N TRP A 131 -7.83 -3.67 -21.09
CA TRP A 131 -6.66 -3.40 -20.26
C TRP A 131 -5.57 -4.44 -20.52
N ASN A 132 -4.31 -4.02 -20.45
CA ASN A 132 -3.19 -4.94 -20.71
C ASN A 132 -3.04 -5.96 -19.58
N VAL A 133 -3.40 -5.55 -18.36
CA VAL A 133 -3.33 -6.39 -17.16
C VAL A 133 -4.73 -6.53 -16.58
N THR A 134 -5.20 -7.76 -16.43
CA THR A 134 -6.47 -8.07 -15.75
C THR A 134 -6.37 -7.77 -14.25
N VAL A 135 -7.43 -7.21 -13.67
CA VAL A 135 -7.52 -7.10 -12.20
C VAL A 135 -7.69 -8.51 -11.65
N PRO A 136 -6.84 -8.96 -10.72
CA PRO A 136 -7.00 -10.30 -10.17
C PRO A 136 -8.31 -10.43 -9.38
N GLU A 137 -8.91 -11.61 -9.44
CA GLU A 137 -10.01 -12.01 -8.57
C GLU A 137 -9.50 -12.27 -7.15
N ASP A 138 -10.38 -12.14 -6.16
CA ASP A 138 -10.00 -12.13 -4.74
C ASP A 138 -9.27 -13.42 -4.31
N GLU A 139 -9.67 -14.58 -4.85
CA GLU A 139 -9.07 -15.88 -4.55
C GLU A 139 -7.61 -16.00 -5.03
N ASP A 140 -7.25 -15.26 -6.07
CA ASP A 140 -5.96 -15.32 -6.74
C ASP A 140 -5.09 -14.08 -6.51
N ALA A 141 -5.67 -13.01 -5.98
CA ALA A 141 -5.04 -11.71 -5.83
C ALA A 141 -3.71 -11.79 -5.08
N GLU A 142 -3.66 -12.53 -3.97
CA GLU A 142 -2.45 -12.61 -3.15
C GLU A 142 -1.31 -13.29 -3.93
N ARG A 143 -1.64 -14.39 -4.59
CA ARG A 143 -0.69 -15.17 -5.40
C ARG A 143 -0.18 -14.37 -6.59
N LEU A 144 -1.04 -13.62 -7.28
CA LEU A 144 -0.69 -12.88 -8.50
C LEU A 144 0.05 -11.57 -8.20
N LEU A 145 -0.27 -10.90 -7.10
CA LEU A 145 0.34 -9.62 -6.75
C LEU A 145 1.61 -9.77 -5.91
N THR A 146 1.77 -10.88 -5.22
CA THR A 146 2.98 -11.13 -4.44
C THR A 146 4.12 -11.62 -5.35
N PRO A 147 5.28 -10.94 -5.40
CA PRO A 147 6.42 -11.43 -6.15
C PRO A 147 7.09 -12.62 -5.47
N ALA A 148 7.82 -13.40 -6.26
CA ALA A 148 8.86 -14.26 -5.72
C ALA A 148 9.87 -13.37 -4.96
N VAL A 149 10.27 -13.83 -3.79
CA VAL A 149 11.26 -13.14 -2.97
C VAL A 149 12.66 -13.58 -3.44
N PRO A 150 13.67 -12.69 -3.45
CA PRO A 150 15.04 -13.07 -3.76
C PRO A 150 15.55 -14.22 -2.88
N ASP A 151 16.34 -15.11 -3.48
CA ASP A 151 17.05 -16.16 -2.75
C ASP A 151 17.98 -15.54 -1.70
N GLY A 152 17.95 -16.08 -0.47
CA GLY A 152 18.79 -15.62 0.64
C GLY A 152 18.23 -14.43 1.43
N ALA A 153 17.00 -13.99 1.20
CA ALA A 153 16.35 -13.05 2.11
C ALA A 153 15.91 -13.76 3.41
N ALA A 154 16.25 -13.17 4.56
CA ALA A 154 15.76 -13.62 5.86
C ALA A 154 14.23 -13.77 5.86
N PRO A 155 13.64 -14.80 6.51
CA PRO A 155 12.20 -15.06 6.44
C PRO A 155 11.32 -13.84 6.80
N VAL A 156 11.70 -13.10 7.85
CA VAL A 156 11.00 -11.87 8.26
C VAL A 156 11.05 -10.76 7.20
N ALA A 157 12.19 -10.61 6.52
CA ALA A 157 12.39 -9.65 5.43
C ALA A 157 11.65 -10.09 4.17
N ALA A 158 11.65 -11.39 3.88
CA ALA A 158 10.92 -11.99 2.77
C ALA A 158 9.43 -11.64 2.85
N GLN A 159 8.82 -11.76 4.03
CA GLN A 159 7.42 -11.41 4.24
C GLN A 159 7.16 -9.92 4.02
N ALA A 160 8.02 -9.03 4.53
CA ALA A 160 7.88 -7.59 4.27
C ALA A 160 8.02 -7.25 2.77
N LEU A 161 8.95 -7.90 2.07
CA LEU A 161 9.18 -7.72 0.63
C LEU A 161 8.00 -8.21 -0.22
N LYS A 162 7.31 -9.27 0.20
CA LYS A 162 6.07 -9.76 -0.45
C LYS A 162 5.00 -8.67 -0.45
N VAL A 163 4.69 -8.11 0.72
CA VAL A 163 3.70 -7.02 0.86
C VAL A 163 4.14 -5.79 0.08
N ALA A 164 5.40 -5.38 0.19
CA ALA A 164 5.94 -4.25 -0.56
C ALA A 164 5.82 -4.43 -2.08
N GLY A 165 6.09 -5.65 -2.55
CA GLY A 165 5.93 -6.04 -3.94
C GLY A 165 4.48 -5.98 -4.40
N ALA A 166 3.54 -6.46 -3.57
CA ALA A 166 2.11 -6.39 -3.84
C ALA A 166 1.63 -4.94 -3.96
N VAL A 167 2.01 -4.04 -3.04
CA VAL A 167 1.70 -2.60 -3.12
C VAL A 167 2.18 -2.01 -4.45
N ARG A 168 3.42 -2.31 -4.85
CA ARG A 168 3.99 -1.83 -6.11
C ARG A 168 3.23 -2.37 -7.33
N ARG A 169 2.85 -3.66 -7.34
CA ARG A 169 2.08 -4.26 -8.44
C ARG A 169 0.66 -3.69 -8.51
N THR A 170 0.00 -3.45 -7.38
CA THR A 170 -1.32 -2.80 -7.34
C THR A 170 -1.26 -1.37 -7.87
N ALA A 171 -0.21 -0.59 -7.52
CA ALA A 171 -0.01 0.74 -8.09
C ALA A 171 0.24 0.70 -9.61
N ALA A 172 0.99 -0.29 -10.10
CA ALA A 172 1.20 -0.48 -11.54
C ALA A 172 -0.09 -0.87 -12.29
N LEU A 173 -0.94 -1.70 -11.68
CA LEU A 173 -2.25 -2.07 -12.21
C LEU A 173 -3.17 -0.84 -12.39
N TRP A 174 -3.13 0.10 -11.43
CA TRP A 174 -3.83 1.36 -11.57
C TRP A 174 -3.26 2.24 -12.70
N GLN A 175 -1.93 2.32 -12.83
CA GLN A 175 -1.30 3.10 -13.90
C GLN A 175 -1.67 2.58 -15.30
N ASP A 176 -1.75 1.26 -15.48
CA ASP A 176 -2.27 0.63 -16.70
C ASP A 176 -3.74 1.04 -16.95
N THR A 177 -4.56 1.04 -15.88
CA THR A 177 -5.97 1.46 -15.92
C THR A 177 -6.13 2.88 -16.46
N GLU A 178 -5.38 3.83 -15.90
CA GLU A 178 -5.43 5.23 -16.29
C GLU A 178 -4.84 5.48 -17.69
N GLN A 179 -3.80 4.73 -18.07
CA GLN A 179 -3.23 4.84 -19.41
C GLN A 179 -4.24 4.44 -20.49
N VAL A 180 -5.00 3.36 -20.27
CA VAL A 180 -6.04 2.91 -21.20
C VAL A 180 -7.20 3.89 -21.25
N ARG A 181 -7.67 4.37 -20.09
CA ARG A 181 -8.72 5.40 -20.00
C ARG A 181 -8.34 6.65 -20.79
N TYR A 182 -7.17 7.24 -20.52
CA TYR A 182 -6.81 8.56 -21.03
C TYR A 182 -6.56 8.62 -22.54
N ARG A 183 -6.32 7.46 -23.18
CA ARG A 183 -6.28 7.31 -24.64
C ARG A 183 -7.64 7.58 -25.31
N ARG A 184 -8.76 7.47 -24.59
CA ARG A 184 -10.10 7.80 -25.09
C ARG A 184 -10.46 9.23 -24.70
N SER A 185 -10.59 10.11 -25.69
CA SER A 185 -10.85 11.54 -25.46
C SER A 185 -12.11 11.81 -24.63
N PHE A 186 -13.18 11.05 -24.87
CA PHE A 186 -14.45 11.20 -24.15
C PHE A 186 -14.40 10.71 -22.69
N LEU A 187 -13.40 9.91 -22.30
CA LEU A 187 -13.18 9.51 -20.90
C LEU A 187 -12.29 10.50 -20.13
N ARG A 188 -11.85 11.59 -20.77
CA ARG A 188 -11.08 12.65 -20.09
C ARG A 188 -11.95 13.51 -19.17
N THR A 189 -13.27 13.38 -19.24
CA THR A 189 -14.21 14.03 -18.31
C THR A 189 -14.00 13.58 -16.87
N PHE A 190 -13.48 12.35 -16.67
CA PHE A 190 -13.09 11.80 -15.37
C PHE A 190 -11.83 12.47 -14.78
N GLY A 191 -11.25 13.44 -15.48
CA GLY A 191 -10.13 14.25 -15.01
C GLY A 191 -8.77 13.77 -15.53
N GLU A 192 -7.73 14.46 -15.05
CA GLU A 192 -6.34 14.17 -15.38
C GLU A 192 -5.87 12.82 -14.80
N PRO A 193 -4.92 12.13 -15.46
CA PRO A 193 -4.39 10.87 -14.98
C PRO A 193 -3.78 10.98 -13.59
N GLN A 194 -4.19 10.09 -12.69
CA GLN A 194 -3.61 10.00 -11.34
C GLN A 194 -2.67 8.79 -11.24
N LEU A 195 -1.64 8.89 -10.40
CA LEU A 195 -0.70 7.79 -10.17
C LEU A 195 -1.23 6.71 -9.21
N LEU A 196 -2.31 7.02 -8.48
CA LEU A 196 -3.00 6.11 -7.56
C LEU A 196 -4.51 6.34 -7.66
N PRO A 197 -5.33 5.34 -7.29
CA PRO A 197 -6.76 5.50 -7.10
C PRO A 197 -7.09 6.64 -6.09
N PRO A 198 -8.20 7.36 -6.27
CA PRO A 198 -8.54 8.52 -5.44
C PRO A 198 -8.63 8.26 -3.93
N GLN A 199 -9.28 7.17 -3.50
CA GLN A 199 -9.46 6.86 -2.07
C GLN A 199 -8.13 6.40 -1.46
N TRP A 200 -7.38 5.57 -2.18
CA TRP A 200 -6.01 5.23 -1.79
C TRP A 200 -5.14 6.49 -1.58
N LEU A 201 -5.13 7.42 -2.54
CA LEU A 201 -4.41 8.68 -2.40
C LEU A 201 -4.91 9.52 -1.22
N ALA A 202 -6.22 9.58 -0.99
CA ALA A 202 -6.80 10.28 0.15
C ALA A 202 -6.28 9.70 1.47
N SER A 203 -6.24 8.37 1.62
CA SER A 203 -5.69 7.70 2.81
C SER A 203 -4.24 8.10 3.09
N LEU A 204 -3.39 8.13 2.06
CA LEU A 204 -1.99 8.56 2.19
C LEU A 204 -1.84 10.02 2.64
N ARG A 205 -2.75 10.90 2.19
CA ARG A 205 -2.76 12.32 2.56
C ARG A 205 -3.26 12.52 3.98
N THR A 206 -4.32 11.81 4.36
CA THR A 206 -4.86 11.84 5.73
C THR A 206 -3.80 11.40 6.74
N ALA A 207 -3.06 10.33 6.44
CA ALA A 207 -1.94 9.90 7.27
C ALA A 207 -0.83 10.97 7.37
N ALA A 208 -0.47 11.60 6.25
CA ALA A 208 0.55 12.65 6.28
C ALA A 208 0.12 13.89 7.08
N ALA A 209 -1.17 14.24 7.04
CA ALA A 209 -1.73 15.39 7.73
C ALA A 209 -1.79 15.21 9.26
N SER A 210 -2.12 14.00 9.74
CA SER A 210 -2.22 13.73 11.19
C SER A 210 -0.91 13.95 11.95
N MET A 211 0.23 13.78 11.29
CA MET A 211 1.54 14.09 11.87
C MET A 211 1.78 15.61 12.01
N SER A 212 1.29 16.41 11.07
CA SER A 212 1.42 17.88 11.13
C SER A 212 0.63 18.46 12.30
N GLU A 213 -0.54 17.91 12.61
CA GLU A 213 -1.36 18.34 13.75
C GLU A 213 -0.74 17.94 15.09
N ALA A 214 -0.04 16.81 15.15
CA ALA A 214 0.65 16.35 16.35
C ALA A 214 1.91 17.16 16.70
N GLY A 215 2.51 17.87 15.73
CA GLY A 215 3.69 18.73 15.95
C GLY A 215 3.37 20.19 16.33
N THR A 216 2.09 20.56 16.34
CA THR A 216 1.64 21.94 16.65
C THR A 216 1.01 22.08 18.04
N LYS A 217 1.04 21.01 18.85
CA LYS A 217 0.59 20.98 20.25
C LYS A 217 1.77 20.68 21.17
#